data_AF-A0A7G5CAS3-F1
#
_entry.id   AF-A0A7G5CAS3-F1
#
_cell.length_a   1.000
_cell.length_b   1.000
_cell.length_c   1.000
_cell.angle_alpha   90.00
_cell.angle_beta   90.00
_cell.angle_gamma   90.00
#
_symmetry.space_group_name_H-M   'P 1'
#
loop_
_entity.id
_entity.type
_entity.pdbx_description
1 polymer ?
#
loop_
_entity_poly.entity_id
_entity_poly.type
_entity_poly.pdbx_seq_one_letter_code
_entity_poly.pdbx_strand_id
1 'polypeptide(L)'
;MVVFVEKSLDCKVGEKVKNWRLERGYTQKDLAEKIGVKYWVILQYEKGNRGISIKRLYAIAEALSVSITNLIPASKEKIGFKNEEGEILNLVREYKKINDHELRRMFCLLTKFVQVSEKSSRKSEKIKIANGLVKAGISVDIVSKTIGLSADECIEEKVGSIYYKIGKKIKEWRLVREYTQKDLGEKMSTTRHEVSNYEQGRTAVPLDKLYEMAEALSINITDLLIEKDEGSRVENELPNLIKEYKEIESQELRNALIKSLFEGIRICEEKVKEIERIKVAKDLVKGGISIDIILQAVGLPVDIVLDR
;
A
#
# COMPACT_ATOMS: atom_id res chain seq x y z
N MET A 1 -29.30 21.18 -27.65
CA MET A 1 -28.53 20.12 -26.95
C MET A 1 -27.60 20.80 -25.95
N VAL A 2 -27.71 20.49 -24.65
CA VAL A 2 -26.65 20.82 -23.70
C VAL A 2 -25.56 19.80 -23.92
N VAL A 3 -24.40 20.22 -24.45
CA VAL A 3 -23.23 19.35 -24.54
C VAL A 3 -22.74 19.14 -23.12
N PHE A 4 -23.01 17.96 -22.56
CA PHE A 4 -22.35 17.49 -21.35
C PHE A 4 -20.87 17.27 -21.72
N VAL A 5 -20.07 18.32 -21.59
CA VAL A 5 -18.62 18.22 -21.67
C VAL A 5 -18.18 17.36 -20.50
N GLU A 6 -17.76 16.13 -20.80
CA GLU A 6 -17.32 15.19 -19.80
C GLU A 6 -16.12 15.79 -19.05
N LYS A 7 -16.28 16.03 -17.74
CA LYS A 7 -15.23 16.70 -16.95
C LYS A 7 -13.95 15.88 -17.02
N SER A 8 -12.90 16.49 -17.58
CA SER A 8 -11.54 15.95 -17.61
C SER A 8 -11.13 15.40 -16.24
N LEU A 9 -10.31 14.35 -16.26
CA LEU A 9 -9.67 13.78 -15.08
C LEU A 9 -9.01 14.87 -14.22
N ASP A 10 -8.29 15.80 -14.85
CA ASP A 10 -7.63 16.91 -14.16
C ASP A 10 -8.62 17.82 -13.43
N CYS A 11 -9.82 18.02 -13.97
CA CYS A 11 -10.89 18.75 -13.29
C CYS A 11 -11.40 17.97 -12.07
N LYS A 12 -11.59 16.64 -12.18
CA LYS A 12 -12.07 15.79 -11.08
C LYS A 12 -11.06 15.73 -9.92
N VAL A 13 -9.77 15.62 -10.24
CA VAL A 13 -8.67 15.68 -9.25
C VAL A 13 -8.51 17.10 -8.68
N GLY A 14 -8.60 18.13 -9.52
CA GLY A 14 -8.57 19.54 -9.12
C GLY A 14 -9.70 19.91 -8.15
N GLU A 15 -10.92 19.44 -8.39
CA GLU A 15 -12.06 19.60 -7.49
C GLU A 15 -11.84 18.91 -6.14
N LYS A 16 -11.28 17.68 -6.12
CA LYS A 16 -10.90 17.01 -4.87
C LYS A 16 -9.83 17.77 -4.09
N VAL A 17 -8.77 18.26 -4.76
CA VAL A 17 -7.73 19.09 -4.13
C VAL A 17 -8.32 20.38 -3.55
N LYS A 18 -9.21 21.05 -4.29
CA LYS A 18 -9.91 22.25 -3.83
C LYS A 18 -10.75 21.98 -2.58
N ASN A 19 -11.53 20.90 -2.57
CA ASN A 19 -12.41 20.56 -1.45
C ASN A 19 -11.61 20.29 -0.17
N TRP A 20 -10.58 19.42 -0.24
CA TRP A 20 -9.70 19.15 0.89
C TRP A 20 -8.94 20.39 1.36
N ARG A 21 -8.52 21.29 0.45
CA ARG A 21 -7.90 22.56 0.83
C ARG A 21 -8.86 23.44 1.65
N LEU A 22 -10.12 23.53 1.24
CA LEU A 22 -11.15 24.31 1.93
C LEU A 22 -11.53 23.69 3.29
N GLU A 23 -11.63 22.36 3.38
CA GLU A 23 -11.85 21.64 4.64
C GLU A 23 -10.70 21.84 5.64
N ARG A 24 -9.46 22.00 5.16
CA ARG A 24 -8.30 22.38 6.00
C ARG A 24 -8.18 23.89 6.27
N GLY A 25 -9.11 24.71 5.78
CA GLY A 25 -9.13 26.16 6.00
C GLY A 25 -8.05 26.94 5.24
N TYR A 26 -7.35 26.33 4.29
CA TYR A 26 -6.22 26.97 3.60
C TYR A 26 -6.67 27.81 2.39
N THR A 27 -6.02 28.94 2.15
CA THR A 27 -6.11 29.69 0.89
C THR A 27 -5.26 29.02 -0.20
N GLN A 28 -5.48 29.41 -1.46
CA GLN A 28 -4.63 28.97 -2.59
C GLN A 28 -3.17 29.44 -2.45
N LYS A 29 -2.89 30.49 -1.66
CA LYS A 29 -1.51 30.91 -1.35
C LYS A 29 -0.87 29.96 -0.34
N ASP A 30 -1.57 29.66 0.76
CA ASP A 30 -1.05 28.83 1.85
C ASP A 30 -0.70 27.41 1.37
N LEU A 31 -1.56 26.81 0.53
CA LEU A 31 -1.25 25.50 -0.08
C LEU A 31 -0.07 25.61 -1.06
N ALA A 32 0.05 26.72 -1.79
CA ALA A 32 1.17 26.94 -2.72
C ALA A 32 2.51 27.08 -1.98
N GLU A 33 2.53 27.81 -0.87
CA GLU A 33 3.69 27.96 0.00
C GLU A 33 4.10 26.62 0.62
N LYS A 34 3.14 25.86 1.19
CA LYS A 34 3.38 24.52 1.76
C LYS A 34 4.02 23.52 0.79
N ILE A 35 3.75 23.62 -0.51
CA ILE A 35 4.33 22.72 -1.52
C ILE A 35 5.43 23.37 -2.39
N GLY A 36 5.84 24.61 -2.10
CA GLY A 36 6.87 25.33 -2.87
C GLY A 36 6.47 25.57 -4.33
N VAL A 37 5.31 26.18 -4.57
CA VAL A 37 4.88 26.70 -5.89
C VAL A 37 4.29 28.11 -5.75
N LYS A 38 4.09 28.80 -6.88
CA LYS A 38 3.36 30.09 -6.91
C LYS A 38 1.85 29.84 -6.88
N TYR A 39 1.07 30.71 -6.22
CA TYR A 39 -0.40 30.58 -6.04
C TYR A 39 -1.17 30.27 -7.34
N TRP A 40 -0.79 30.91 -8.46
CA TRP A 40 -1.43 30.69 -9.77
C TRP A 40 -1.34 29.23 -10.25
N VAL A 41 -0.37 28.43 -9.79
CA VAL A 41 -0.25 27.02 -10.14
C VAL A 41 -1.37 26.22 -9.47
N ILE A 42 -1.66 26.49 -8.18
CA ILE A 42 -2.82 25.90 -7.48
C ILE A 42 -4.12 26.30 -8.16
N LEU A 43 -4.26 27.56 -8.59
CA LEU A 43 -5.44 28.01 -9.34
C LEU A 43 -5.64 27.25 -10.67
N GLN A 44 -4.58 26.93 -11.40
CA GLN A 44 -4.70 26.13 -12.64
C GLN A 44 -4.96 24.64 -12.34
N TYR A 45 -4.37 24.10 -11.26
CA TYR A 45 -4.65 22.74 -10.78
C TYR A 45 -6.12 22.56 -10.39
N GLU A 46 -6.68 23.47 -9.57
CA GLU A 46 -8.08 23.40 -9.13
C GLU A 46 -9.09 23.59 -10.25
N LYS A 47 -8.71 24.28 -11.34
CA LYS A 47 -9.52 24.43 -12.54
C LYS A 47 -9.43 23.25 -13.51
N GLY A 48 -8.48 22.31 -13.30
CA GLY A 48 -8.15 21.27 -14.27
C GLY A 48 -7.48 21.78 -15.55
N ASN A 49 -7.10 23.06 -15.61
CA ASN A 49 -6.41 23.69 -16.73
C ASN A 49 -4.94 23.24 -16.85
N ARG A 50 -4.41 22.57 -15.81
CA ARG A 50 -3.05 22.06 -15.77
C ARG A 50 -3.02 20.75 -15.00
N GLY A 51 -2.54 19.69 -15.63
CA GLY A 51 -2.37 18.40 -14.97
C GLY A 51 -1.41 18.45 -13.78
N ILE A 52 -1.75 17.69 -12.74
CA ILE A 52 -0.97 17.58 -11.51
C ILE A 52 -0.11 16.32 -11.60
N SER A 53 1.22 16.47 -11.64
CA SER A 53 2.10 15.29 -11.67
C SER A 53 2.01 14.52 -10.35
N ILE A 54 2.21 13.19 -10.39
CA ILE A 54 2.13 12.31 -9.22
C ILE A 54 2.98 12.83 -8.05
N LYS A 55 4.23 13.28 -8.31
CA LYS A 55 5.11 13.89 -7.29
C LYS A 55 4.48 15.12 -6.61
N ARG A 56 3.72 15.94 -7.37
CA ARG A 56 2.98 17.09 -6.82
C ARG A 56 1.71 16.65 -6.08
N LEU A 57 1.01 15.59 -6.54
CA LEU A 57 -0.11 15.00 -5.79
C LEU A 57 0.33 14.47 -4.43
N TYR A 58 1.47 13.77 -4.31
CA TYR A 58 2.00 13.36 -3.01
C TYR A 58 2.35 14.56 -2.11
N ALA A 59 2.95 15.63 -2.66
CA ALA A 59 3.24 16.83 -1.89
C ALA A 59 1.96 17.55 -1.41
N ILE A 60 0.90 17.56 -2.22
CA ILE A 60 -0.41 18.11 -1.85
C ILE A 60 -1.09 17.24 -0.79
N ALA A 61 -1.05 15.90 -0.94
CA ALA A 61 -1.60 14.95 0.02
C ALA A 61 -0.93 15.09 1.40
N GLU A 62 0.39 15.25 1.42
CA GLU A 62 1.19 15.53 2.61
C GLU A 62 0.84 16.89 3.23
N ALA A 63 0.79 17.97 2.44
CA ALA A 63 0.44 19.31 2.90
C ALA A 63 -1.00 19.43 3.43
N LEU A 64 -1.92 18.60 2.97
CA LEU A 64 -3.31 18.50 3.42
C LEU A 64 -3.54 17.40 4.47
N SER A 65 -2.50 16.62 4.80
CA SER A 65 -2.55 15.48 5.72
C SER A 65 -3.67 14.48 5.39
N VAL A 66 -3.68 13.98 4.15
CA VAL A 66 -4.62 12.96 3.63
C VAL A 66 -3.88 11.91 2.81
N SER A 67 -4.41 10.69 2.66
CA SER A 67 -3.88 9.77 1.65
C SER A 67 -4.11 10.31 0.22
N ILE A 68 -3.18 10.00 -0.69
CA ILE A 68 -3.28 10.31 -2.12
C ILE A 68 -4.54 9.68 -2.76
N THR A 69 -4.99 8.54 -2.24
CA THR A 69 -6.24 7.88 -2.65
C THR A 69 -7.48 8.73 -2.38
N ASN A 70 -7.44 9.67 -1.42
CA ASN A 70 -8.53 10.64 -1.21
C ASN A 70 -8.55 11.78 -2.22
N LEU A 71 -7.39 12.13 -2.82
CA LEU A 71 -7.28 13.17 -3.86
C LEU A 71 -7.63 12.66 -5.26
N ILE A 72 -7.59 11.35 -5.47
CA ILE A 72 -7.94 10.69 -6.73
C ILE A 72 -9.39 10.16 -6.63
N PRO A 73 -10.23 10.26 -7.68
CA PRO A 73 -11.58 9.68 -7.65
C PRO A 73 -11.54 8.15 -7.46
N ALA A 74 -12.31 7.64 -6.50
CA ALA A 74 -12.43 6.22 -6.16
C ALA A 74 -13.91 5.80 -6.10
N SER A 75 -14.18 4.49 -6.23
CA SER A 75 -15.48 3.85 -6.00
C SER A 75 -15.69 3.47 -4.50
N LYS A 76 -16.94 3.25 -4.07
CA LYS A 76 -17.45 3.24 -2.66
C LYS A 76 -17.43 1.85 -1.95
N GLU A 77 -17.60 1.65 -0.62
CA GLU A 77 -17.88 2.53 0.55
C GLU A 77 -17.11 2.07 1.85
N LYS A 78 -17.74 1.91 3.04
CA LYS A 78 -17.08 1.60 4.36
C LYS A 78 -17.99 0.98 5.48
N ILE A 79 -17.39 0.61 6.65
CA ILE A 79 -17.93 0.19 8.01
C ILE A 79 -18.04 -1.35 8.26
N GLY A 80 -17.82 -1.99 9.45
CA GLY A 80 -17.36 -1.62 10.84
C GLY A 80 -17.63 -2.73 11.93
N PHE A 81 -17.10 -2.67 13.18
CA PHE A 81 -17.09 -3.83 14.17
C PHE A 81 -17.22 -3.58 15.70
N LYS A 82 -17.56 -4.70 16.41
CA LYS A 82 -17.22 -5.20 17.79
C LYS A 82 -17.42 -6.76 17.84
N ASN A 83 -16.90 -7.63 18.73
CA ASN A 83 -15.88 -7.60 19.81
C ASN A 83 -15.41 -9.05 20.19
N GLU A 84 -14.12 -9.30 20.51
CA GLU A 84 -13.42 -10.52 20.02
C GLU A 84 -13.33 -11.82 20.90
N GLU A 85 -13.31 -11.79 22.23
CA GLU A 85 -12.76 -12.95 23.00
C GLU A 85 -13.73 -14.14 23.21
N GLY A 86 -15.03 -13.90 23.35
CA GLY A 86 -16.03 -14.97 23.39
C GLY A 86 -16.27 -15.63 22.02
N GLU A 87 -15.81 -14.98 20.94
CA GLU A 87 -16.12 -15.36 19.58
C GLU A 87 -15.30 -16.57 19.11
N ILE A 88 -14.03 -16.72 19.52
CA ILE A 88 -13.13 -17.78 19.01
C ILE A 88 -13.68 -19.18 19.32
N LEU A 89 -14.12 -19.41 20.56
CA LEU A 89 -14.72 -20.69 20.98
C LEU A 89 -16.08 -20.95 20.31
N ASN A 90 -16.81 -19.88 19.96
CA ASN A 90 -18.08 -19.97 19.25
C ASN A 90 -17.85 -20.26 17.75
N LEU A 91 -16.93 -19.55 17.09
CA LEU A 91 -16.47 -19.76 15.72
C LEU A 91 -16.04 -21.21 15.46
N VAL A 92 -15.22 -21.79 16.35
CA VAL A 92 -14.79 -23.20 16.25
C VAL A 92 -15.98 -24.19 16.38
N ARG A 93 -17.01 -23.82 17.15
CA ARG A 93 -18.22 -24.64 17.32
C ARG A 93 -19.16 -24.51 16.13
N GLU A 94 -19.38 -23.30 15.62
CA GLU A 94 -20.22 -23.06 14.45
C GLU A 94 -19.58 -23.59 13.16
N TYR A 95 -18.26 -23.46 12.98
CA TYR A 95 -17.52 -24.07 11.85
C TYR A 95 -17.77 -25.58 11.72
N LYS A 96 -17.85 -26.30 12.86
CA LYS A 96 -18.18 -27.73 12.88
C LYS A 96 -19.63 -28.03 12.47
N LYS A 97 -20.56 -27.09 12.63
CA LYS A 97 -21.97 -27.23 12.25
C LYS A 97 -22.27 -26.88 10.80
N ILE A 98 -21.42 -26.07 10.14
CA ILE A 98 -21.56 -25.78 8.71
C ILE A 98 -21.46 -27.12 7.96
N ASN A 99 -22.55 -27.60 7.37
CA ASN A 99 -22.53 -28.81 6.53
C ASN A 99 -22.18 -28.49 5.06
N ASP A 100 -22.29 -27.21 4.68
CA ASP A 100 -21.97 -26.72 3.36
C ASP A 100 -20.45 -26.74 3.09
N HIS A 101 -20.06 -27.35 1.97
CA HIS A 101 -18.66 -27.53 1.60
C HIS A 101 -18.02 -26.23 1.07
N GLU A 102 -18.77 -25.38 0.36
CA GLU A 102 -18.26 -24.08 -0.14
C GLU A 102 -18.00 -23.13 1.03
N LEU A 103 -18.91 -23.06 2.01
CA LEU A 103 -18.73 -22.21 3.20
C LEU A 103 -17.56 -22.68 4.08
N ARG A 104 -17.37 -24.00 4.25
CA ARG A 104 -16.15 -24.53 4.92
C ARG A 104 -14.88 -24.17 4.14
N ARG A 105 -14.91 -24.27 2.81
CA ARG A 105 -13.78 -23.93 1.94
C ARG A 105 -13.45 -22.43 2.01
N MET A 106 -14.47 -21.57 1.99
CA MET A 106 -14.35 -20.12 2.19
C MET A 106 -13.70 -19.78 3.54
N PHE A 107 -14.11 -20.45 4.63
CA PHE A 107 -13.51 -20.26 5.95
C PHE A 107 -12.05 -20.71 6.01
N CYS A 108 -11.71 -21.84 5.37
CA CYS A 108 -10.34 -22.33 5.24
C CYS A 108 -9.45 -21.36 4.43
N LEU A 109 -10.00 -20.71 3.41
CA LEU A 109 -9.30 -19.68 2.64
C LEU A 109 -9.06 -18.41 3.45
N LEU A 110 -10.05 -17.97 4.24
CA LEU A 110 -9.89 -16.85 5.18
C LEU A 110 -8.73 -17.10 6.15
N THR A 111 -8.68 -18.27 6.80
CA THR A 111 -7.65 -18.57 7.81
C THR A 111 -6.25 -18.73 7.19
N LYS A 112 -6.12 -19.43 6.05
CA LYS A 112 -4.87 -19.50 5.28
C LYS A 112 -4.37 -18.11 4.88
N PHE A 113 -5.26 -17.26 4.36
CA PHE A 113 -4.89 -15.92 3.89
C PHE A 113 -4.46 -15.01 5.04
N VAL A 114 -5.19 -15.03 6.17
CA VAL A 114 -4.80 -14.30 7.39
C VAL A 114 -3.39 -14.70 7.83
N GLN A 115 -3.08 -16.01 7.86
CA GLN A 115 -1.74 -16.50 8.20
C GLN A 115 -0.65 -16.01 7.24
N VAL A 116 -0.95 -15.89 5.94
CA VAL A 116 -0.03 -15.30 4.95
C VAL A 116 0.18 -13.80 5.19
N SER A 117 -0.90 -13.06 5.46
CA SER A 117 -0.86 -11.61 5.73
C SER A 117 -0.11 -11.28 7.04
N GLU A 118 -0.23 -12.15 8.05
CA GLU A 118 0.50 -12.08 9.31
C GLU A 118 2.01 -12.28 9.09
N LYS A 119 2.39 -13.31 8.34
CA LYS A 119 3.81 -13.56 7.98
C LYS A 119 4.43 -12.38 7.23
N SER A 120 3.72 -11.81 6.25
CA SER A 120 4.22 -10.65 5.48
C SER A 120 4.31 -9.39 6.33
N SER A 121 3.33 -9.16 7.22
CA SER A 121 3.32 -8.01 8.14
C SER A 121 4.49 -8.03 9.10
N ARG A 122 4.74 -9.17 9.76
CA ARG A 122 5.93 -9.34 10.64
C ARG A 122 7.23 -9.02 9.89
N LYS A 123 7.37 -9.53 8.67
CA LYS A 123 8.58 -9.32 7.87
C LYS A 123 8.74 -7.85 7.44
N SER A 124 7.66 -7.21 6.98
CA SER A 124 7.63 -5.78 6.64
C SER A 124 8.09 -4.91 7.82
N GLU A 125 7.54 -5.16 9.01
CA GLU A 125 7.85 -4.36 10.19
C GLU A 125 9.27 -4.57 10.73
N LYS A 126 9.77 -5.82 10.71
CA LYS A 126 11.18 -6.13 10.99
C LYS A 126 12.14 -5.36 10.08
N ILE A 127 11.83 -5.26 8.79
CA ILE A 127 12.64 -4.52 7.81
C ILE A 127 12.59 -3.01 8.08
N LYS A 128 11.44 -2.44 8.48
CA LYS A 128 11.36 -1.01 8.88
C LYS A 128 12.28 -0.72 10.08
N ILE A 129 12.22 -1.54 11.12
CA ILE A 129 13.06 -1.39 12.32
C ILE A 129 14.54 -1.55 11.96
N ALA A 130 14.89 -2.58 11.18
CA ALA A 130 16.26 -2.80 10.71
C ALA A 130 16.84 -1.56 10.00
N ASN A 131 16.08 -0.98 9.08
CA ASN A 131 16.46 0.25 8.37
C ASN A 131 16.59 1.46 9.31
N GLY A 132 15.78 1.55 10.38
CA GLY A 132 15.93 2.58 11.41
C GLY A 132 17.23 2.46 12.19
N LEU A 133 17.59 1.24 12.60
CA LEU A 133 18.83 0.95 13.35
C LEU A 133 20.10 1.16 12.52
N VAL A 134 20.08 0.75 11.24
CA VAL A 134 21.21 1.00 10.31
C VAL A 134 21.41 2.50 10.10
N LYS A 135 20.34 3.29 9.97
CA LYS A 135 20.41 4.76 9.89
C LYS A 135 20.88 5.43 11.19
N ALA A 136 20.65 4.81 12.34
CA ALA A 136 21.22 5.21 13.62
C ALA A 136 22.71 4.80 13.79
N GLY A 137 23.33 4.19 12.77
CA GLY A 137 24.75 3.84 12.76
C GLY A 137 25.08 2.45 13.33
N ILE A 138 24.08 1.59 13.57
CA ILE A 138 24.32 0.21 14.03
C ILE A 138 24.72 -0.66 12.84
N SER A 139 25.76 -1.49 13.02
CA SER A 139 26.24 -2.40 11.98
C SER A 139 25.15 -3.36 11.48
N VAL A 140 25.09 -3.53 10.16
CA VAL A 140 24.20 -4.46 9.44
C VAL A 140 24.29 -5.90 10.00
N ASP A 141 25.47 -6.34 10.42
CA ASP A 141 25.69 -7.67 11.00
C ASP A 141 25.05 -7.83 12.39
N ILE A 142 24.97 -6.76 13.18
CA ILE A 142 24.32 -6.76 14.49
C ILE A 142 22.80 -6.72 14.32
N VAL A 143 22.31 -5.91 13.38
CA VAL A 143 20.88 -5.75 13.07
C VAL A 143 20.29 -7.05 12.51
N SER A 144 20.92 -7.62 11.48
CA SER A 144 20.48 -8.89 10.85
C SER A 144 20.44 -10.04 11.85
N LYS A 145 21.50 -10.20 12.66
CA LYS A 145 21.62 -11.25 13.69
C LYS A 145 20.62 -11.09 14.84
N THR A 146 20.29 -9.86 15.24
CA THR A 146 19.35 -9.61 16.35
C THR A 146 17.89 -9.71 15.90
N ILE A 147 17.56 -9.24 14.70
CA ILE A 147 16.18 -9.24 14.17
C ILE A 147 15.84 -10.58 13.47
N GLY A 148 16.84 -11.37 13.07
CA GLY A 148 16.65 -12.64 12.36
C GLY A 148 16.26 -12.42 10.90
N LEU A 149 16.97 -11.53 10.22
CA LEU A 149 16.89 -11.27 8.77
C LEU A 149 18.21 -11.70 8.11
N SER A 150 18.23 -11.92 6.79
CA SER A 150 19.52 -12.11 6.10
C SER A 150 20.29 -10.79 5.99
N ALA A 151 21.60 -10.85 5.82
CA ALA A 151 22.42 -9.66 5.56
C ALA A 151 21.96 -8.92 4.29
N ASP A 152 21.56 -9.67 3.26
CA ASP A 152 21.06 -9.14 1.98
C ASP A 152 19.72 -8.38 2.14
N GLU A 153 18.91 -8.73 3.15
CA GLU A 153 17.67 -8.02 3.51
C GLU A 153 17.92 -6.74 4.32
N CYS A 154 19.13 -6.56 4.84
CA CYS A 154 19.54 -5.43 5.67
C CYS A 154 20.51 -4.46 4.97
N ILE A 155 20.94 -4.77 3.74
CA ILE A 155 21.57 -3.79 2.85
C ILE A 155 20.48 -2.88 2.31
N GLU A 156 20.73 -1.57 2.25
CA GLU A 156 19.82 -0.64 1.58
C GLU A 156 19.67 -1.02 0.09
N GLU A 157 18.62 -1.79 -0.25
CA GLU A 157 18.06 -1.74 -1.60
C GLU A 157 17.70 -0.28 -1.86
N LYS A 158 18.58 0.40 -2.62
CA LYS A 158 18.55 1.83 -2.96
C LYS A 158 17.15 2.39 -2.82
N VAL A 159 16.98 3.45 -2.02
CA VAL A 159 15.72 4.22 -1.93
C VAL A 159 15.34 4.71 -3.33
N GLY A 160 14.62 3.86 -4.04
CA GLY A 160 14.26 4.07 -5.43
C GLY A 160 13.38 5.30 -5.47
N SER A 161 13.68 6.20 -6.40
CA SER A 161 12.77 7.30 -6.74
C SER A 161 11.34 6.78 -6.82
N ILE A 162 10.34 7.59 -6.49
CA ILE A 162 8.94 7.15 -6.47
C ILE A 162 8.52 6.46 -7.79
N TYR A 163 9.12 6.89 -8.91
CA TYR A 163 8.97 6.30 -10.23
C TYR A 163 9.53 4.88 -10.36
N TYR A 164 10.60 4.51 -9.64
CA TYR A 164 11.12 3.14 -9.60
C TYR A 164 10.16 2.19 -8.88
N LYS A 165 9.57 2.63 -7.76
CA LYS A 165 8.55 1.83 -7.06
C LYS A 165 7.30 1.63 -7.92
N ILE A 166 6.83 2.68 -8.60
CA ILE A 166 5.71 2.61 -9.56
C ILE A 166 6.09 1.69 -10.73
N GLY A 167 7.32 1.83 -11.26
CA GLY A 167 7.89 0.97 -12.28
C GLY A 167 7.91 -0.51 -11.91
N LYS A 168 8.27 -0.83 -10.65
CA LYS A 168 8.19 -2.19 -10.11
C LYS A 168 6.73 -2.71 -10.13
N LYS A 169 5.75 -1.91 -9.72
CA LYS A 169 4.31 -2.26 -9.77
C LYS A 169 3.81 -2.49 -11.19
N ILE A 170 4.18 -1.63 -12.14
CA ILE A 170 3.86 -1.81 -13.57
C ILE A 170 4.43 -3.14 -14.08
N LYS A 171 5.69 -3.44 -13.74
CA LYS A 171 6.36 -4.69 -14.11
C LYS A 171 5.71 -5.93 -13.47
N GLU A 172 5.38 -5.87 -12.19
CA GLU A 172 4.67 -6.92 -11.45
C GLU A 172 3.36 -7.27 -12.18
N TRP A 173 2.50 -6.28 -12.44
CA TRP A 173 1.22 -6.48 -13.13
C TRP A 173 1.37 -6.90 -14.59
N ARG A 174 2.36 -6.37 -15.32
CA ARG A 174 2.64 -6.79 -16.70
C ARG A 174 2.96 -8.28 -16.79
N LEU A 175 3.76 -8.80 -15.87
CA LEU A 175 4.11 -10.22 -15.81
C LEU A 175 2.91 -11.10 -15.41
N VAL A 176 2.04 -10.63 -14.51
CA VAL A 176 0.76 -11.30 -14.17
C VAL A 176 -0.19 -11.39 -15.37
N ARG A 177 -0.08 -10.46 -16.33
CA ARG A 177 -0.82 -10.50 -17.62
C ARG A 177 -0.07 -11.23 -18.74
N GLU A 178 1.09 -11.83 -18.45
CA GLU A 178 1.96 -12.53 -19.41
C GLU A 178 2.47 -11.66 -20.58
N TYR A 179 2.41 -10.33 -20.44
CA TYR A 179 2.83 -9.40 -21.49
C TYR A 179 4.34 -9.16 -21.46
N THR A 180 4.98 -9.02 -22.62
CA THR A 180 6.34 -8.46 -22.73
C THR A 180 6.31 -6.93 -22.68
N GLN A 181 7.47 -6.30 -22.47
CA GLN A 181 7.61 -4.83 -22.55
C GLN A 181 7.19 -4.27 -23.92
N LYS A 182 7.21 -5.09 -24.98
CA LYS A 182 6.74 -4.71 -26.32
C LYS A 182 5.21 -4.71 -26.35
N ASP A 183 4.56 -5.77 -25.87
CA ASP A 183 3.10 -5.93 -25.96
C ASP A 183 2.35 -4.92 -25.09
N LEU A 184 2.88 -4.57 -23.91
CA LEU A 184 2.36 -3.46 -23.11
C LEU A 184 2.54 -2.11 -23.84
N GLY A 185 3.66 -1.94 -24.55
CA GLY A 185 3.91 -0.75 -25.38
C GLY A 185 2.87 -0.61 -26.48
N GLU A 186 2.65 -1.68 -27.25
CA GLU A 186 1.66 -1.72 -28.34
C GLU A 186 0.24 -1.45 -27.83
N LYS A 187 -0.16 -2.03 -26.68
CA LYS A 187 -1.47 -1.76 -26.04
C LYS A 187 -1.69 -0.32 -25.62
N MET A 188 -0.62 0.39 -25.24
CA MET A 188 -0.66 1.79 -24.82
C MET A 188 -0.28 2.78 -25.94
N SER A 189 -0.09 2.32 -27.18
CA SER A 189 0.44 3.16 -28.28
C SER A 189 1.77 3.88 -27.93
N THR A 190 2.66 3.21 -27.19
CA THR A 190 3.98 3.70 -26.76
C THR A 190 5.09 2.71 -27.15
N THR A 191 6.35 3.10 -26.99
CA THR A 191 7.49 2.25 -27.38
C THR A 191 7.92 1.31 -26.25
N ARG A 192 8.45 0.13 -26.61
CA ARG A 192 9.11 -0.79 -25.66
C ARG A 192 10.15 -0.08 -24.78
N HIS A 193 10.92 0.86 -25.35
CA HIS A 193 11.95 1.60 -24.63
C HIS A 193 11.36 2.52 -23.57
N GLU A 194 10.21 3.16 -23.85
CA GLU A 194 9.48 3.99 -22.90
C GLU A 194 8.96 3.15 -21.73
N VAL A 195 8.30 2.02 -22.01
CA VAL A 195 7.86 1.05 -20.98
C VAL A 195 9.06 0.60 -20.13
N SER A 196 10.20 0.29 -20.74
CA SER A 196 11.42 -0.10 -20.02
C SER A 196 11.96 1.01 -19.11
N ASN A 197 11.89 2.28 -19.55
CA ASN A 197 12.29 3.44 -18.77
C ASN A 197 11.33 3.71 -17.59
N TYR A 198 10.02 3.50 -17.79
CA TYR A 198 9.01 3.56 -16.73
C TYR A 198 9.20 2.45 -15.70
N GLU A 199 9.34 1.19 -16.13
CA GLU A 199 9.59 0.05 -15.23
C GLU A 199 10.86 0.18 -14.39
N GLN A 200 11.89 0.80 -14.95
CA GLN A 200 13.17 1.05 -14.27
C GLN A 200 13.19 2.37 -13.50
N GLY A 201 12.10 3.14 -13.47
CA GLY A 201 12.02 4.43 -12.81
C GLY A 201 12.97 5.51 -13.33
N ARG A 202 13.52 5.32 -14.54
CA ARG A 202 14.44 6.27 -15.20
C ARG A 202 13.72 7.54 -15.65
N THR A 203 12.44 7.41 -16.00
CA THR A 203 11.58 8.50 -16.46
C THR A 203 10.35 8.57 -15.56
N ALA A 204 9.91 9.80 -15.26
CA ALA A 204 8.66 10.03 -14.55
C ALA A 204 7.46 9.65 -15.43
N VAL A 205 6.59 8.75 -14.97
CA VAL A 205 5.37 8.40 -15.70
C VAL A 205 4.34 9.55 -15.56
N PRO A 206 3.80 10.09 -16.66
CA PRO A 206 2.64 11.00 -16.63
C PRO A 206 1.39 10.33 -16.04
N LEU A 207 0.42 11.12 -15.57
CA LEU A 207 -0.79 10.59 -14.91
C LEU A 207 -1.75 9.95 -15.92
N ASP A 208 -1.93 10.60 -17.06
CA ASP A 208 -2.58 10.08 -18.26
C ASP A 208 -2.02 8.72 -18.67
N LYS A 209 -0.68 8.61 -18.81
CA LYS A 209 -0.02 7.33 -19.10
C LYS A 209 -0.19 6.27 -18.01
N LEU A 210 -0.37 6.65 -16.75
CA LEU A 210 -0.71 5.70 -15.67
C LEU A 210 -2.17 5.22 -15.73
N TYR A 211 -3.10 6.04 -16.20
CA TYR A 211 -4.47 5.60 -16.49
C TYR A 211 -4.49 4.65 -17.70
N GLU A 212 -3.78 4.97 -18.78
CA GLU A 212 -3.61 4.05 -19.93
C GLU A 212 -2.96 2.71 -19.51
N MET A 213 -1.94 2.74 -18.63
CA MET A 213 -1.37 1.51 -18.05
C MET A 213 -2.40 0.71 -17.25
N ALA A 214 -3.16 1.37 -16.39
CA ALA A 214 -4.17 0.70 -15.56
C ALA A 214 -5.26 0.05 -16.42
N GLU A 215 -5.70 0.71 -17.49
CA GLU A 215 -6.64 0.17 -18.46
C GLU A 215 -6.04 -1.00 -19.27
N ALA A 216 -4.85 -0.82 -19.83
CA ALA A 216 -4.15 -1.86 -20.61
C ALA A 216 -3.79 -3.11 -19.80
N LEU A 217 -3.52 -2.96 -18.50
CA LEU A 217 -3.32 -4.05 -17.53
C LEU A 217 -4.63 -4.51 -16.87
N SER A 218 -5.75 -3.81 -17.13
CA SER A 218 -7.09 -4.04 -16.58
C SER A 218 -7.10 -4.17 -15.04
N ILE A 219 -6.56 -3.15 -14.38
CA ILE A 219 -6.43 -2.97 -12.92
C ILE A 219 -6.92 -1.58 -12.51
N ASN A 220 -7.05 -1.30 -11.21
CA ASN A 220 -7.29 0.06 -10.76
C ASN A 220 -5.96 0.84 -10.77
N ILE A 221 -6.01 2.16 -11.06
CA ILE A 221 -4.82 3.01 -10.92
C ILE A 221 -4.28 3.01 -9.48
N THR A 222 -5.12 2.81 -8.47
CA THR A 222 -4.68 2.65 -7.07
C THR A 222 -3.69 1.49 -6.90
N ASP A 223 -3.79 0.44 -7.71
CA ASP A 223 -2.94 -0.76 -7.64
C ASP A 223 -1.53 -0.53 -8.22
N LEU A 224 -1.33 0.59 -8.92
CA LEU A 224 -0.04 1.09 -9.41
C LEU A 224 0.56 2.18 -8.52
N LEU A 225 -0.25 2.79 -7.64
CA LEU A 225 0.19 3.82 -6.72
C LEU A 225 0.67 3.20 -5.40
N ILE A 226 1.59 3.90 -4.75
CA ILE A 226 2.21 3.46 -3.50
C ILE A 226 1.66 4.37 -2.40
N GLU A 227 0.86 3.87 -1.47
CA GLU A 227 0.67 4.61 -0.23
C GLU A 227 2.05 4.73 0.47
N LYS A 228 2.27 5.68 1.39
CA LYS A 228 3.64 5.92 1.91
C LYS A 228 4.24 4.73 2.70
N ASP A 229 3.49 3.65 2.87
CA ASP A 229 3.92 2.38 3.44
C ASP A 229 3.74 1.22 2.45
N GLU A 230 4.38 0.09 2.75
CA GLU A 230 4.45 -1.18 1.99
C GLU A 230 5.50 -1.32 0.86
N GLY A 231 6.41 -2.26 1.07
CA GLY A 231 7.35 -2.81 0.09
C GLY A 231 7.01 -4.27 -0.23
N SER A 232 7.05 -4.66 -1.50
CA SER A 232 6.55 -5.97 -1.96
C SER A 232 7.55 -7.12 -1.83
N ARG A 233 7.11 -8.24 -1.22
CA ARG A 233 7.31 -9.62 -1.73
C ARG A 233 6.58 -10.71 -0.91
N VAL A 234 5.64 -11.42 -1.55
CA VAL A 234 5.02 -12.68 -1.07
C VAL A 234 4.85 -13.61 -2.28
N GLU A 235 5.93 -14.20 -2.78
CA GLU A 235 5.94 -14.76 -4.15
C GLU A 235 5.33 -16.17 -4.30
N ASN A 236 5.12 -16.96 -3.24
CA ASN A 236 4.83 -18.41 -3.38
C ASN A 236 3.51 -18.96 -2.76
N GLU A 237 2.76 -18.20 -1.94
CA GLU A 237 1.47 -18.69 -1.39
C GLU A 237 0.24 -18.08 -2.12
N LEU A 238 0.36 -16.88 -2.68
CA LEU A 238 -0.69 -16.18 -3.42
C LEU A 238 -1.26 -16.94 -4.64
N PRO A 239 -0.46 -17.59 -5.51
CA PRO A 239 -1.00 -18.30 -6.68
C PRO A 239 -1.95 -19.45 -6.31
N ASN A 240 -1.65 -20.18 -5.22
CA ASN A 240 -2.48 -21.29 -4.74
C ASN A 240 -3.81 -20.79 -4.15
N LEU A 241 -3.76 -19.72 -3.36
CA LEU A 241 -4.95 -19.04 -2.83
C LEU A 241 -5.85 -18.52 -3.96
N ILE A 242 -5.28 -17.93 -5.02
CA ILE A 242 -6.02 -17.46 -6.20
C ILE A 242 -6.66 -18.63 -6.97
N LYS A 243 -6.00 -19.79 -7.04
CA LYS A 243 -6.57 -20.99 -7.66
C LYS A 243 -7.76 -21.52 -6.85
N GLU A 244 -7.58 -21.75 -5.54
CA GLU A 244 -8.66 -22.23 -4.66
C GLU A 244 -9.85 -21.25 -4.59
N TYR A 245 -9.60 -19.93 -4.69
CA TYR A 245 -10.64 -18.90 -4.78
C TYR A 245 -11.48 -18.99 -6.06
N LYS A 246 -10.87 -19.33 -7.20
CA LYS A 246 -11.56 -19.50 -8.49
C LYS A 246 -12.46 -20.73 -8.55
N GLU A 247 -12.26 -21.69 -7.63
CA GLU A 247 -13.05 -22.92 -7.53
C GLU A 247 -14.31 -22.78 -6.64
N ILE A 248 -14.62 -21.57 -6.15
CA ILE A 248 -15.93 -21.27 -5.52
C ILE A 248 -16.91 -20.95 -6.65
N GLU A 249 -18.04 -21.66 -6.77
CA GLU A 249 -18.98 -21.47 -7.87
C GLU A 249 -19.83 -20.20 -7.67
N SER A 250 -20.28 -19.94 -6.44
CA SER A 250 -21.10 -18.76 -6.13
C SER A 250 -20.32 -17.43 -6.21
N GLN A 251 -20.77 -16.54 -7.10
CA GLN A 251 -20.23 -15.18 -7.22
C GLN A 251 -20.53 -14.30 -6.00
N GLU A 252 -21.65 -14.55 -5.31
CA GLU A 252 -22.00 -13.83 -4.08
C GLU A 252 -21.06 -14.20 -2.93
N LEU A 253 -20.76 -15.50 -2.77
CA LEU A 253 -19.78 -15.97 -1.78
C LEU A 253 -18.37 -15.48 -2.11
N ARG A 254 -17.97 -15.46 -3.39
CA ARG A 254 -16.71 -14.83 -3.84
C ARG A 254 -16.61 -13.36 -3.44
N ASN A 255 -17.66 -12.56 -3.67
CA ASN A 255 -17.69 -11.14 -3.32
C ASN A 255 -17.66 -10.93 -1.80
N ALA A 256 -18.40 -11.75 -1.03
CA ALA A 256 -18.39 -11.71 0.44
C ALA A 256 -17.03 -12.11 1.02
N LEU A 257 -16.35 -13.09 0.42
CA LEU A 257 -15.00 -13.52 0.76
C LEU A 257 -13.98 -12.40 0.52
N ILE A 258 -14.00 -11.75 -0.65
CA ILE A 258 -13.13 -10.58 -0.94
C ILE A 258 -13.34 -9.49 0.12
N LYS A 259 -14.59 -9.11 0.41
CA LYS A 259 -14.89 -8.05 1.37
C LYS A 259 -14.39 -8.39 2.78
N SER A 260 -14.58 -9.65 3.20
CA SER A 260 -14.14 -10.14 4.52
C SER A 260 -12.62 -10.27 4.62
N LEU A 261 -11.95 -10.66 3.53
CA LEU A 261 -10.49 -10.69 3.44
C LEU A 261 -9.89 -9.29 3.61
N PHE A 262 -10.33 -8.31 2.81
CA PHE A 262 -9.80 -6.94 2.87
C PHE A 262 -9.88 -6.33 4.27
N GLU A 263 -11.02 -6.48 4.91
CA GLU A 263 -11.23 -5.90 6.24
C GLU A 263 -10.49 -6.68 7.34
N GLY A 264 -10.43 -8.03 7.24
CA GLY A 264 -9.65 -8.87 8.14
C GLY A 264 -8.14 -8.60 8.06
N ILE A 265 -7.60 -8.44 6.84
CA ILE A 265 -6.19 -8.06 6.61
C ILE A 265 -5.88 -6.77 7.37
N ARG A 266 -6.67 -5.71 7.18
CA ARG A 266 -6.41 -4.39 7.79
C ARG A 266 -6.26 -4.48 9.32
N ILE A 267 -7.15 -5.23 9.99
CA ILE A 267 -7.13 -5.42 11.44
C ILE A 267 -5.95 -6.29 11.88
N CYS A 268 -5.65 -7.36 11.13
CA CYS A 268 -4.50 -8.22 11.41
C CYS A 268 -3.17 -7.48 11.21
N GLU A 269 -3.02 -6.68 10.15
CA GLU A 269 -1.80 -5.91 9.90
C GLU A 269 -1.46 -4.96 11.06
N GLU A 270 -2.43 -4.14 11.51
CA GLU A 270 -2.24 -3.17 12.60
C GLU A 270 -1.75 -3.89 13.89
N LYS A 271 -2.46 -4.94 14.32
CA LYS A 271 -2.11 -5.72 15.53
C LYS A 271 -0.80 -6.49 15.39
N VAL A 272 -0.52 -7.09 14.24
CA VAL A 272 0.70 -7.88 14.02
C VAL A 272 1.93 -6.97 13.93
N LYS A 273 1.81 -5.79 13.31
CA LYS A 273 2.86 -4.77 13.28
C LYS A 273 3.19 -4.30 14.71
N GLU A 274 2.19 -4.05 15.55
CA GLU A 274 2.38 -3.68 16.96
C GLU A 274 3.05 -4.79 17.79
N ILE A 275 2.56 -6.03 17.73
CA ILE A 275 3.14 -7.16 18.46
C ILE A 275 4.60 -7.41 18.05
N GLU A 276 4.92 -7.35 16.74
CA GLU A 276 6.29 -7.59 16.29
C GLU A 276 7.23 -6.42 16.65
N ARG A 277 6.75 -5.16 16.68
CA ARG A 277 7.51 -4.03 17.23
C ARG A 277 7.90 -4.25 18.68
N ILE A 278 6.94 -4.65 19.52
CA ILE A 278 7.18 -4.91 20.96
C ILE A 278 8.21 -6.03 21.13
N LYS A 279 8.04 -7.14 20.39
CA LYS A 279 8.95 -8.28 20.43
C LYS A 279 10.36 -7.90 20.00
N VAL A 280 10.51 -7.23 18.85
CA VAL A 280 11.82 -6.79 18.35
C VAL A 280 12.46 -5.79 19.31
N ALA A 281 11.71 -4.85 19.91
CA ALA A 281 12.25 -3.96 20.94
C ALA A 281 12.81 -4.75 22.15
N LYS A 282 12.07 -5.73 22.67
CA LYS A 282 12.54 -6.57 23.78
C LYS A 282 13.78 -7.41 23.42
N ASP A 283 13.89 -7.87 22.18
CA ASP A 283 15.08 -8.61 21.72
C ASP A 283 16.29 -7.70 21.47
N LEU A 284 16.09 -6.45 21.02
CA LEU A 284 17.15 -5.44 20.90
C LEU A 284 17.69 -4.99 22.28
N VAL A 285 16.83 -4.86 23.29
CA VAL A 285 17.24 -4.57 24.68
C VAL A 285 18.12 -5.71 25.23
N LYS A 286 17.72 -6.98 25.02
CA LYS A 286 18.55 -8.14 25.39
C LYS A 286 19.88 -8.19 24.61
N GLY A 287 19.89 -7.68 23.39
CA GLY A 287 21.09 -7.51 22.56
C GLY A 287 22.04 -6.39 23.02
N GLY A 288 21.70 -5.64 24.07
CA GLY A 288 22.55 -4.58 24.63
C GLY A 288 22.54 -3.27 23.86
N ILE A 289 21.55 -3.05 22.97
CA ILE A 289 21.40 -1.79 22.23
C ILE A 289 20.77 -0.72 23.13
N SER A 290 21.22 0.53 23.02
CA SER A 290 20.71 1.64 23.83
C SER A 290 19.20 1.85 23.62
N ILE A 291 18.48 2.01 24.74
CA ILE A 291 17.03 2.22 24.77
C ILE A 291 16.62 3.44 23.93
N ASP A 292 17.40 4.53 23.95
CA ASP A 292 17.12 5.74 23.16
C ASP A 292 17.10 5.45 21.65
N ILE A 293 17.99 4.57 21.17
CA ILE A 293 18.08 4.18 19.76
C ILE A 293 16.91 3.24 19.40
N ILE A 294 16.53 2.35 20.31
CA ILE A 294 15.38 1.45 20.13
C ILE A 294 14.08 2.25 20.04
N LEU A 295 13.88 3.24 20.91
CA LEU A 295 12.70 4.11 20.89
C LEU A 295 12.60 4.91 19.58
N GLN A 296 13.72 5.45 19.09
CA GLN A 296 13.77 6.15 17.80
C GLN A 296 13.51 5.23 16.59
N ALA A 297 13.97 3.97 16.62
CA ALA A 297 13.84 3.04 15.50
C ALA A 297 12.48 2.29 15.47
N VAL A 298 11.88 2.04 16.63
CA VAL A 298 10.64 1.23 16.77
C VAL A 298 9.39 2.10 16.96
N GLY A 299 9.52 3.32 17.47
CA GLY A 299 8.40 4.27 17.61
C GLY A 299 7.34 3.87 18.65
N LEU A 300 7.74 3.09 19.66
CA LEU A 300 6.90 2.71 20.80
C LEU A 300 7.14 3.63 22.01
N PRO A 301 6.15 3.79 22.91
CA PRO A 301 6.35 4.49 24.17
C PRO A 301 7.22 3.67 25.15
N VAL A 302 7.86 4.38 26.09
CA VAL A 302 8.97 3.87 26.92
C VAL A 302 8.55 2.79 27.91
N ASP A 303 7.32 2.91 28.42
CA ASP A 303 6.67 1.95 29.32
C ASP A 303 6.57 0.55 28.70
N ILE A 304 6.11 0.44 27.45
CA ILE A 304 5.93 -0.84 26.76
C ILE A 304 7.28 -1.55 26.47
N VAL A 305 8.35 -0.78 26.25
CA VAL A 305 9.70 -1.31 25.96
C VAL A 305 10.41 -1.80 27.23
N LEU A 306 10.11 -1.21 28.39
CA LEU A 306 10.75 -1.53 29.68
C LEU A 306 9.98 -2.51 30.56
N ASP A 307 8.73 -2.83 30.22
CA ASP A 307 7.91 -3.77 31.00
C ASP A 307 8.51 -5.19 30.96
N ARG A 308 8.84 -5.73 32.14
CA ARG A 308 9.72 -6.90 32.32
C ARG A 308 9.02 -8.24 32.09
#